data_AF-A0A9E3ANG2-F1
#
_entry.id   AF-A0A9E3ANG2-F1
#
_cell.length_a   1.000
_cell.length_b   1.000
_cell.length_c   1.000
_cell.angle_alpha   90.00
_cell.angle_beta   90.00
_cell.angle_gamma   90.00
#
_symmetry.space_group_name_H-M   'P 1'
#
loop_
_entity.id
_entity.type
_entity.pdbx_description
1 polymer ?
#
loop_
_entity_poly.entity_id
_entity_poly.type
_entity_poly.pdbx_seq_one_letter_code
_entity_poly.pdbx_strand_id
1 'polypeptide(L)' 'MMLQHETDAADGWSPRRVEVLRRHHALGLSAGQSAELLGGVSRNAVICKRNRLGLAPAEAKPSSAKVPV' A
#
# COMPACT_ATOMS: atom_id res chain seq x y z
N MET A 1 29.97 5.45 14.64
CA MET A 1 28.84 6.31 14.19
C MET A 1 27.81 5.40 13.51
N MET A 2 26.64 5.21 14.12
CA MET A 2 25.52 4.50 13.49
C MET A 2 24.67 5.52 12.72
N LEU A 3 24.80 5.55 11.40
CA LEU A 3 23.84 6.24 10.54
C LEU A 3 22.67 5.28 10.30
N GLN A 4 21.69 5.27 11.19
CA GLN A 4 20.47 4.51 10.99
C GLN A 4 19.53 5.27 10.04
N HIS A 5 19.57 4.87 8.77
CA HIS A 5 18.42 4.67 7.88
C HIS A 5 17.34 5.77 7.86
N GLU A 6 17.55 6.82 7.06
CA GLU A 6 16.55 7.89 6.86
C GLU A 6 16.13 8.02 5.37
N THR A 7 15.80 6.90 4.72
CA THR A 7 15.30 6.91 3.32
C THR A 7 13.89 6.35 3.17
N ASP A 8 13.14 6.15 4.25
CA ASP A 8 11.80 5.57 4.17
C ASP A 8 10.71 6.57 3.73
N ALA A 9 11.01 7.87 3.70
CA ALA A 9 10.01 8.92 3.43
C ALA A 9 9.83 9.32 1.96
N ALA A 10 10.66 8.83 1.02
CA ALA A 10 10.70 9.37 -0.34
C ALA A 10 9.43 9.09 -1.20
N ASP A 11 8.65 8.05 -0.86
CA ASP A 11 7.46 7.63 -1.64
C ASP A 11 6.12 8.02 -0.98
N GLY A 12 6.14 8.85 0.09
CA GLY A 12 4.93 9.25 0.83
C GLY A 12 4.25 8.11 1.62
N TRP A 13 4.86 6.93 1.65
CA TRP A 13 4.37 5.72 2.30
C TRP A 13 5.33 5.25 3.40
N SER A 14 5.34 5.95 4.53
CA SER A 14 6.10 5.55 5.71
C SER A 14 5.64 4.18 6.26
N PRO A 15 6.44 3.49 7.08
CA PRO A 15 6.11 2.13 7.52
C PRO A 15 4.87 2.15 8.41
N ARG A 16 4.71 3.24 9.17
CA ARG A 16 3.50 3.52 9.97
C ARG A 16 2.24 3.61 9.10
N ARG A 17 2.30 4.25 7.94
CA ARG A 17 1.15 4.35 7.01
C ARG A 17 0.83 2.99 6.38
N VAL A 18 1.87 2.19 6.07
CA VAL A 18 1.70 0.82 5.58
C VAL A 18 1.05 -0.08 6.63
N GLU A 19 1.44 0.04 7.89
CA GLU A 19 0.83 -0.72 9.00
C GLU A 19 -0.65 -0.36 9.18
N VAL A 20 -0.96 0.93 9.19
CA VAL A 20 -2.36 1.40 9.24
C VAL A 20 -3.16 0.88 8.04
N LEU A 21 -2.57 0.88 6.84
CA LEU A 21 -3.21 0.33 5.64
C LEU A 21 -3.49 -1.18 5.75
N ARG A 22 -2.56 -1.97 6.32
CA ARG A 22 -2.77 -3.39 6.60
C ARG A 22 -3.92 -3.61 7.57
N ARG A 23 -4.00 -2.80 8.63
CA ARG A 23 -5.10 -2.86 9.60
C ARG A 23 -6.45 -2.52 8.94
N HIS A 24 -6.52 -1.46 8.15
CA HIS A 24 -7.73 -1.11 7.42
C HIS A 24 -8.17 -2.23 6.46
N HIS A 25 -7.21 -2.86 5.76
CA HIS A 25 -7.50 -4.00 4.89
C HIS A 25 -8.09 -5.18 5.67
N ALA A 26 -7.52 -5.53 6.82
CA ALA A 26 -8.02 -6.61 7.68
C ALA A 26 -9.43 -6.31 8.23
N LEU A 27 -9.73 -5.03 8.49
CA LEU A 27 -11.05 -4.56 8.91
C LEU A 27 -12.05 -4.48 7.73
N GLY A 28 -11.65 -4.83 6.51
CA GLY A 28 -12.51 -4.80 5.32
C GLY A 28 -12.78 -3.40 4.77
N LEU A 29 -12.02 -2.37 5.19
CA LEU A 29 -12.22 -1.02 4.68
C LEU A 29 -11.87 -0.94 3.19
N SER A 30 -12.67 -0.16 2.47
CA SER A 30 -12.40 0.17 1.08
C SER A 30 -11.16 1.08 0.96
N ALA A 31 -10.59 1.14 -0.24
CA ALA A 31 -9.45 2.03 -0.51
C ALA A 31 -9.80 3.52 -0.36
N GLY A 32 -11.06 3.91 -0.64
CA GLY A 32 -11.52 5.30 -0.45
C GLY A 32 -11.55 5.69 1.03
N GLN A 33 -12.17 4.85 1.86
CA GLN A 33 -12.20 5.04 3.32
C GLN A 33 -10.79 5.04 3.92
N SER A 34 -9.92 4.14 3.44
CA SER A 34 -8.52 4.11 3.88
C SER A 34 -7.77 5.38 3.49
N ALA A 35 -8.04 5.95 2.32
CA ALA A 35 -7.42 7.20 1.86
C ALA A 35 -7.86 8.40 2.70
N GLU A 36 -9.16 8.49 3.03
CA GLU A 36 -9.71 9.51 3.91
C GLU A 36 -9.08 9.45 5.31
N LEU A 37 -8.95 8.25 5.89
CA LEU A 37 -8.37 8.06 7.22
C LEU A 37 -6.84 8.28 7.26
N LEU A 38 -6.13 7.90 6.19
CA LEU A 38 -4.68 8.09 6.10
C LEU A 38 -4.30 9.55 5.81
N GLY A 39 -5.14 10.29 5.08
CA GLY A 39 -4.94 11.69 4.69
C GLY A 39 -3.73 11.91 3.77
N GLY A 40 -3.83 12.79 2.76
CA GLY A 40 -2.69 13.07 1.87
C GLY A 40 -2.31 11.93 0.92
N VAL A 41 -3.16 10.91 0.77
CA VAL A 41 -3.06 9.87 -0.28
C VAL A 41 -4.41 9.72 -0.97
N SER A 42 -4.41 9.44 -2.26
CA SER A 42 -5.66 9.20 -3.02
C SER A 42 -6.11 7.74 -2.92
N ARG A 43 -7.39 7.48 -3.21
CA ARG A 43 -7.93 6.11 -3.36
C ARG A 43 -7.08 5.26 -4.31
N ASN A 44 -6.64 5.83 -5.42
CA ASN A 44 -5.82 5.12 -6.41
C ASN A 44 -4.43 4.79 -5.86
N ALA A 45 -3.80 5.71 -5.12
CA ALA A 45 -2.53 5.44 -4.45
C ALA A 45 -2.66 4.29 -3.43
N VAL A 46 -3.77 4.24 -2.68
CA VAL A 46 -4.08 3.14 -1.76
C VAL A 46 -4.25 1.81 -2.48
N ILE A 47 -4.98 1.78 -3.61
CA ILE A 47 -5.16 0.57 -4.43
C ILE A 47 -3.80 0.07 -4.93
N CYS A 48 -2.99 0.95 -5.50
CA CYS A 48 -1.65 0.62 -5.97
C CYS A 48 -0.78 0.06 -4.83
N LYS A 49 -0.82 0.68 -3.64
CA LYS A 49 -0.03 0.22 -2.49
C LYS A 49 -0.53 -1.13 -1.97
N ARG A 50 -1.85 -1.35 -1.85
CA ARG A 50 -2.43 -2.65 -1.48
C ARG A 50 -2.00 -3.75 -2.44
N ASN A 51 -2.06 -3.49 -3.74
CA ASN A 51 -1.61 -4.44 -4.76
C ASN A 51 -0.11 -4.75 -4.64
N ARG A 52 0.74 -3.73 -4.46
CA ARG A 52 2.19 -3.91 -4.23
C ARG A 52 2.51 -4.68 -2.94
N LEU A 53 1.66 -4.55 -1.92
CA LEU A 53 1.79 -5.26 -0.64
C LEU A 53 1.15 -6.66 -0.66
N GLY A 54 0.51 -7.08 -1.76
CA GLY A 54 -0.22 -8.34 -1.82
C GLY A 54 -1.51 -8.38 -0.99
N LEU A 55 -2.05 -7.22 -0.61
CA LEU A 55 -3.29 -7.04 0.17
C LEU A 55 -4.53 -6.89 -0.75
N ALA A 56 -4.47 -7.49 -1.94
CA ALA A 56 -5.60 -7.53 -2.85
C ALA A 56 -6.63 -8.55 -2.34
N PRO A 57 -7.94 -8.36 -2.61
CA PRO A 57 -8.91 -9.43 -2.41
C PRO A 57 -8.40 -10.70 -3.08
N ALA A 58 -8.54 -11.86 -2.41
CA ALA A 58 -7.97 -13.14 -2.82
C ALA A 58 -8.32 -13.60 -4.25
N GLU A 59 -9.24 -12.92 -4.93
CA GLU A 59 -9.65 -13.19 -6.31
C GLU A 59 -8.72 -12.56 -7.38
N ALA A 60 -7.86 -11.61 -7.03
CA ALA A 60 -6.91 -11.03 -7.98
C ALA A 60 -5.63 -11.86 -8.05
N LYS A 61 -5.69 -12.97 -8.80
CA LYS A 61 -4.50 -13.71 -9.24
C LYS A 61 -3.51 -12.73 -9.90
N PRO A 62 -2.20 -12.81 -9.59
CA PRO A 62 -1.21 -11.96 -10.22
C PRO A 62 -1.03 -12.38 -11.69
N SER A 63 -1.75 -11.74 -12.61
CA SER A 63 -1.32 -11.72 -14.01
C SER A 63 -0.15 -10.75 -14.12
N SER A 64 1.01 -11.21 -13.67
CA SER A 64 2.29 -10.61 -14.01
C SER A 64 3.18 -11.72 -14.56
N ALA A 65 2.69 -12.40 -15.60
CA ALA A 65 3.58 -13.04 -16.56
C ALA A 65 3.85 -12.00 -17.65
N LYS A 66 5.09 -11.49 -17.66
CA LYS A 66 5.67 -10.66 -18.72
C LYS A 66 5.19 -11.15 -20.10
N VAL A 67 4.74 -10.24 -20.94
CA VAL A 67 4.63 -10.48 -22.39
C VAL A 67 6.02 -10.88 -22.89
N PRO A 68 6.24 -12.10 -23.38
CA PRO A 68 7.47 -12.42 -24.10
C PRO A 68 7.39 -11.76 -25.48
N VAL A 69 8.50 -11.14 -25.87
CA VAL A 69 8.69 -10.50 -27.19
C VAL A 69 8.63 -11.53 -28.31
#